data_AF-A0A9Q3BVT7-F1
#
_entry.id   AF-A0A9Q3BVT7-F1
#
_cell.length_a   1.000
_cell.length_b   1.000
_cell.length_c   1.000
_cell.angle_alpha   90.00
_cell.angle_beta   90.00
_cell.angle_gamma   90.00
#
_symmetry.space_group_name_H-M   'P 1'
#
loop_
_entity.id
_entity.type
_entity.pdbx_description
1 polymer ?
#
loop_
_entity_poly.entity_id
_entity_poly.type
_entity_poly.pdbx_seq_one_letter_code
_entity_poly.pdbx_strand_id
1 'polypeptide(L)' 'MRDSFVGSFTIIKLIGKNAVEVKLTEEFSRNHPVFPVSLVKPYFHTEDDKFPSRKKNPTPPEIVEV' A
#
# COMPACT_ATOMS: atom_id res chain seq x y z
N MET A 1 4.37 7.99 -15.35
CA MET A 1 5.08 7.16 -14.36
C MET A 1 4.03 6.30 -13.69
N ARG A 2 4.07 4.98 -13.83
CA ARG A 2 3.14 4.09 -13.11
C ARG A 2 3.65 3.94 -11.69
N ASP A 3 2.81 4.14 -10.69
CA ASP A 3 3.15 3.85 -9.30
C ASP A 3 3.65 2.41 -9.21
N SER A 4 4.88 2.22 -8.72
CA SER A 4 5.52 0.89 -8.69
C SER A 4 4.99 0.00 -7.55
N PHE A 5 4.16 0.57 -6.69
CA PHE A 5 3.56 -0.10 -5.53
C PHE A 5 2.07 0.22 -5.51
N VAL A 6 1.27 -0.75 -5.11
CA VAL A 6 -0.19 -0.63 -5.02
C VAL A 6 -0.61 -0.70 -3.57
N GLY A 7 -1.37 0.32 -3.15
CA GLY A 7 -2.11 0.32 -1.88
C GLY A 7 -1.29 0.15 -0.60
N SER A 8 -1.99 0.29 0.52
CA SER A 8 -1.52 -0.15 1.83
C SER A 8 -2.25 -1.45 2.18
N PHE A 9 -1.50 -2.51 2.46
CA PHE A 9 -2.07 -3.78 2.89
C PHE A 9 -1.70 -4.09 4.34
N THR A 10 -2.63 -4.67 5.07
CA THR A 10 -2.39 -5.14 6.44
C THR A 10 -1.64 -6.46 6.39
N ILE A 11 -0.51 -6.54 7.08
CA ILE A 11 0.23 -7.79 7.27
C ILE A 11 -0.54 -8.65 8.27
N ILE A 12 -0.91 -9.86 7.87
CA ILE A 12 -1.57 -10.85 8.73
C ILE A 12 -0.50 -11.62 9.51
N LYS A 13 0.54 -12.07 8.81
CA LYS A 13 1.56 -12.97 9.38
C LYS A 13 2.90 -12.81 8.68
N LEU A 14 3.97 -13.02 9.44
CA LEU A 14 5.32 -13.16 8.90
C LEU A 14 5.64 -14.65 8.69
N ILE A 15 5.99 -15.01 7.47
CA ILE A 15 6.33 -16.38 7.08
C ILE A 15 7.85 -16.51 7.02
N GLY A 16 8.40 -17.21 8.00
CA GLY A 16 9.86 -17.39 8.13
C GLY A 16 10.55 -16.05 8.42
N LYS A 17 11.56 -15.70 7.62
CA LYS A 17 12.29 -14.43 7.74
C LYS A 17 12.11 -13.50 6.52
N ASN A 18 11.62 -14.04 5.41
CA ASN A 18 11.73 -13.41 4.10
C ASN A 18 10.40 -13.18 3.39
N ALA A 19 9.28 -13.62 3.98
CA ALA A 19 7.97 -13.50 3.36
C ALA A 19 6.93 -12.99 4.35
N VAL A 20 5.93 -12.27 3.84
CA VAL A 20 4.79 -11.76 4.60
C VAL A 20 3.50 -12.13 3.90
N GLU A 21 2.53 -12.54 4.70
CA GLU A 21 1.16 -12.73 4.27
C GLU A 21 0.38 -11.44 4.50
N VAL A 22 -0.26 -10.94 3.46
CA VAL A 22 -1.03 -9.70 3.49
C VAL A 22 -2.51 -9.96 3.24
N LYS A 23 -3.36 -9.15 3.86
CA LYS A 23 -4.79 -9.15 3.60
C LYS A 23 -5.07 -8.40 2.31
N LEU A 24 -5.35 -9.13 1.24
CA LEU A 24 -5.74 -8.57 -0.05
C LEU A 24 -7.22 -8.14 -0.03
N THR A 25 -7.53 -7.05 -0.73
CA THR A 25 -8.91 -6.62 -1.01
C THR A 25 -9.51 -7.47 -2.12
N GLU A 26 -10.84 -7.41 -2.30
CA GLU A 26 -11.57 -8.26 -3.26
C GLU A 26 -11.04 -8.14 -4.70
N GLU A 27 -10.56 -6.95 -5.09
CA GLU A 27 -9.93 -6.69 -6.39
C GLU A 27 -8.66 -7.55 -6.63
N PHE A 28 -7.93 -7.86 -5.56
CA PHE A 28 -6.70 -8.67 -5.61
C PHE A 28 -6.90 -10.10 -5.11
N SER A 29 -8.15 -10.54 -4.89
CA SER A 29 -8.46 -11.87 -4.34
C SER A 29 -7.91 -13.05 -5.16
N ARG A 30 -7.64 -12.84 -6.45
CA ARG A 30 -7.03 -13.84 -7.34
C ARG A 30 -5.50 -13.93 -7.21
N ASN A 31 -4.86 -12.96 -6.58
CA ASN A 31 -3.41 -12.95 -6.38
C ASN A 31 -3.02 -13.73 -5.13
N HIS A 32 -1.81 -14.28 -5.14
CA HIS A 32 -1.27 -14.98 -3.98
C HIS A 32 -1.07 -13.99 -2.80
N PRO A 33 -1.57 -14.27 -1.59
CA PRO A 33 -1.52 -13.33 -0.47
C PRO A 33 -0.13 -13.23 0.18
N VAL A 34 0.81 -14.11 -0.18
CA VAL A 34 2.18 -14.09 0.37
C VAL A 34 3.14 -13.43 -0.61
N PHE A 35 3.89 -12.45 -0.12
CA PHE A 35 4.89 -11.70 -0.88
C PHE A 35 6.25 -11.72 -0.17
N PRO A 36 7.37 -11.71 -0.92
CA PRO A 36 8.69 -11.55 -0.35
C PRO A 36 8.89 -10.13 0.21
N VAL A 37 9.63 -10.00 1.31
CA VAL A 37 9.90 -8.70 1.95
C VAL A 37 10.58 -7.68 1.04
N SER A 38 11.27 -8.13 -0.01
CA SER A 38 11.90 -7.26 -1.02
C SER A 38 10.89 -6.51 -1.88
N LEU A 39 9.66 -7.02 -2.01
CA LEU A 39 8.57 -6.41 -2.77
C LEU A 39 7.60 -5.63 -1.87
N VAL A 40 7.93 -5.47 -0.59
CA VAL A 40 7.11 -4.77 0.39
C VAL A 40 7.83 -3.53 0.87
N LYS A 41 7.10 -2.42 0.93
CA LYS A 41 7.58 -1.17 1.50
C LYS A 41 6.82 -0.84 2.77
N PRO A 42 7.48 -0.47 3.88
CA PRO A 42 6.80 0.00 5.07
C PRO A 42 5.93 1.23 4.74
N TYR A 43 4.66 1.15 5.12
CA TYR A 43 3.72 2.27 4.99
C TYR A 43 3.78 3.12 6.26
N PHE A 44 4.25 4.36 6.14
CA PHE A 44 4.24 5.32 7.23
C PHE A 44 3.02 6.22 7.08
N HIS A 45 2.09 6.14 8.03
CA HIS A 45 0.98 7.08 8.10
C HIS A 45 1.56 8.49 8.28
N THR A 46 1.21 9.40 7.37
CA THR A 46 1.64 10.79 7.49
C THR A 46 0.74 11.45 8.52
N GLU A 47 1.28 11.74 9.70
CA GLU A 47 0.57 12.53 10.71
C GLU A 47 0.58 14.01 10.27
N ASP A 48 -0.48 14.42 9.58
CA ASP A 48 -0.66 15.79 9.08
C ASP A 48 -0.57 16.82 10.24
N ASP A 49 -1.06 16.48 11.44
CA ASP A 49 -0.98 17.33 12.64
C ASP A 49 0.45 17.66 13.10
N LYS A 50 1.41 16.76 12.89
CA LYS A 50 2.80 16.98 13.31
C LYS A 50 3.61 17.80 12.30
N PHE A 51 3.12 17.92 11.07
CA PHE A 51 3.84 18.58 9.97
C PHE A 51 2.90 19.45 9.12
N PRO A 52 2.34 20.55 9.68
CA PRO A 52 1.35 21.39 9.01
C PRO A 52 1.88 22.08 7.75
N SER A 53 3.20 22.19 7.57
CA SER A 53 3.84 22.81 6.41
C SER A 53 4.11 21.85 5.24
N ARG A 54 3.75 20.56 5.36
CA ARG A 54 3.96 19.57 4.30
C ARG A 54 2.97 19.80 3.16
N LYS A 55 3.46 20.16 1.97
CA LYS A 55 2.64 20.25 0.76
C LYS A 55 2.07 18.87 0.44
N LYS A 56 0.74 18.69 0.49
CA LYS A 56 0.09 17.47 -0.01
C LYS A 56 0.33 17.39 -1.51
N ASN A 57 0.85 16.26 -1.99
CA ASN A 57 0.88 16.00 -3.42
C ASN A 57 -0.58 16.03 -3.93
N PRO A 58 -0.85 16.62 -5.10
CA PRO A 58 -2.21 16.67 -5.62
C PRO A 58 -2.73 15.24 -5.78
N THR A 59 -3.88 14.96 -5.17
CA THR A 59 -4.62 13.72 -5.37
C THR A 59 -4.95 13.59 -6.85
N PRO A 60 -4.74 12.42 -7.50
CA PRO A 60 -5.17 12.23 -8.88
C PRO A 60 -6.67 12.54 -9.02
N PRO A 61 -7.11 13.22 -10.09
CA PRO A 61 -8.51 13.54 -10.29
C PRO A 61 -9.34 12.26 -10.39
N GLU A 62 -10.45 12.22 -9.67
CA GLU A 62 -11.44 11.15 -9.69
C GLU A 62 -12.03 11.04 -11.11
N ILE A 63 -11.86 9.89 -11.75
CA ILE A 63 -12.38 9.64 -13.09
C ILE A 63 -13.88 9.35 -12.92
N VAL A 64 -14.72 10.36 -13.17
CA VAL A 64 -16.17 10.16 -13.29
C VAL A 64 -16.44 9.46 -14.62
N GLU A 65 -16.86 8.19 -14.58
CA GLU A 65 -17.43 7.51 -15.74
C GLU A 65 -18.77 8.19 -16.10
N VAL A 66 -18.88 8.65 -17.36
CA VAL A 66 -20.06 9.30 -17.96
C VAL A 66 -20.88 8.27 -18.73
#